data_AF-A0A2E1INP2-F1
#
_entry.id   AF-A0A2E1INP2-F1
#
_cell.length_a   1.000
_cell.length_b   1.000
_cell.length_c   1.000
_cell.angle_alpha   90.00
_cell.angle_beta   90.00
_cell.angle_gamma   90.00
#
_symmetry.space_group_name_H-M   'P 1'
#
loop_
_entity.id
_entity.type
_entity.pdbx_description
1 polymer ?
#
loop_
_entity_poly.entity_id
_entity_poly.type
_entity_poly.pdbx_seq_one_letter_code
_entity_poly.pdbx_strand_id
1 'polypeptide(L)'
;MTSSPARRQERRLRAVPATSSQPRSISTWLFQGGVLCLLSLIVYGMARPSAVDRCIQRRYEQVLTSHGLDPQQILPDVRISETNKATNYCNGGTGQLHWQR
;
A
#
# COMPACT_ATOMS: atom_id res chain seq x y z
N MET A 1 28.58 62.79 50.03
CA MET A 1 27.70 61.62 50.22
C MET A 1 27.42 61.03 48.85
N THR A 2 28.04 59.90 48.54
CA THR A 2 28.03 59.24 47.23
C THR A 2 26.86 58.26 47.15
N SER A 3 25.98 58.42 46.15
CA SER A 3 24.85 57.54 45.90
C SER A 3 25.31 56.26 45.17
N SER A 4 25.00 55.09 45.73
CA SER A 4 25.18 53.80 45.04
C SER A 4 24.23 53.67 43.85
N PRO A 5 24.67 53.10 42.70
CA PRO A 5 23.78 52.93 41.56
C PRO A 5 22.81 51.76 41.79
N ALA A 6 21.53 51.99 41.50
CA ALA A 6 20.48 50.97 41.59
C ALA A 6 20.75 49.83 40.59
N ARG A 7 20.87 48.60 41.11
CA ARG A 7 21.12 47.38 40.34
C ARG A 7 19.86 47.02 39.52
N ARG A 8 19.94 47.18 38.21
CA ARG A 8 18.86 46.85 37.25
C ARG A 8 18.58 45.34 37.29
N GLN A 9 17.37 44.94 37.70
CA GLN A 9 16.96 43.53 37.64
C GLN A 9 16.86 43.06 36.19
N GLU A 10 17.63 42.04 35.82
CA GLU A 10 17.49 41.33 34.56
C GLU A 10 16.16 40.55 34.55
N ARG A 11 15.16 41.08 33.86
CA ARG A 11 13.96 40.31 33.49
C ARG A 11 14.37 39.27 32.45
N ARG A 12 14.62 38.04 32.89
CA ARG A 12 14.75 36.89 31.98
C ARG A 12 13.39 36.63 31.33
N LEU A 13 13.26 37.03 30.08
CA LEU A 13 12.13 36.68 29.23
C LEU A 13 12.14 35.17 29.02
N ARG A 14 11.22 34.47 29.70
CA ARG A 14 10.99 33.05 29.48
C ARG A 14 10.02 32.94 28.30
N ALA A 15 10.47 32.38 27.18
CA ALA A 15 9.59 32.09 26.06
C ALA A 15 8.56 31.04 26.52
N VAL A 16 7.34 31.49 26.81
CA VAL A 16 6.18 30.59 26.97
C VAL A 16 5.80 30.15 25.57
N PRO A 17 5.77 28.83 25.26
CA PRO A 17 5.32 28.39 23.96
C PRO A 17 3.85 28.81 23.83
N ALA A 18 3.59 29.74 22.92
CA ALA A 18 2.23 30.05 22.53
C ALA A 18 1.69 28.79 21.86
N THR A 19 0.76 28.11 22.52
CA THR A 19 -0.09 27.10 21.86
C THR A 19 -0.98 27.86 20.89
N SER A 20 -0.46 28.12 19.69
CA SER A 20 -1.29 28.58 18.59
C SER A 20 -2.23 27.43 18.23
N SER A 21 -3.44 27.44 18.78
CA SER A 21 -4.56 26.70 18.22
C SER A 21 -4.91 27.37 16.89
N GLN A 22 -4.11 27.10 15.87
CA GLN A 22 -4.42 27.49 14.51
C GLN A 22 -5.74 26.80 14.17
N PRO A 23 -6.83 27.54 13.90
CA PRO A 23 -8.08 26.92 13.48
C PRO A 23 -7.77 26.17 12.18
N ARG A 24 -7.95 24.84 12.20
CA ARG A 24 -7.84 24.02 10.98
C ARG A 24 -8.83 24.63 9.99
N SER A 25 -8.31 25.25 8.93
CA SER A 25 -9.17 25.87 7.94
C SER A 25 -10.05 24.79 7.31
N ILE A 26 -11.30 25.12 7.02
CA ILE A 26 -12.22 24.22 6.31
C ILE A 26 -11.56 23.72 4.99
N SER A 27 -10.73 24.55 4.35
CA SER A 27 -9.97 24.14 3.16
C SER A 27 -9.00 22.99 3.41
N THR A 28 -8.31 22.96 4.57
CA THR A 28 -7.41 21.85 4.91
C THR A 28 -8.16 20.54 5.12
N TRP A 29 -9.34 20.59 5.73
CA TRP A 29 -10.20 19.41 5.88
C TRP A 29 -10.75 18.91 4.55
N LEU A 30 -11.23 19.81 3.69
CA LEU A 30 -11.72 19.44 2.35
C LEU A 30 -10.60 18.85 1.49
N PHE A 31 -9.40 19.43 1.56
CA PHE A 31 -8.24 18.90 0.86
C PHE A 31 -7.87 17.50 1.35
N GLN A 32 -7.75 17.30 2.67
CA GLN A 32 -7.45 15.99 3.25
C GLN A 32 -8.53 14.95 2.90
N GLY A 33 -9.81 15.32 2.98
CA GLY A 33 -10.92 14.45 2.59
C GLY A 33 -10.89 14.07 1.11
N GLY A 34 -10.61 15.05 0.23
CA GLY A 34 -10.45 14.82 -1.21
C GLY A 34 -9.28 13.88 -1.52
N VAL A 35 -8.12 14.07 -0.87
CA VAL A 35 -6.96 13.19 -1.01
C VAL A 35 -7.31 11.76 -0.58
N LEU A 36 -8.00 11.58 0.55
CA LEU A 36 -8.43 10.26 1.01
C LEU A 36 -9.38 9.59 0.00
N CYS A 37 -10.36 10.31 -0.53
CA CYS A 37 -11.25 9.77 -1.56
C CYS A 37 -10.48 9.34 -2.81
N LEU A 38 -9.52 10.14 -3.25
CA LEU A 38 -8.69 9.83 -4.43
C LEU A 38 -7.83 8.59 -4.19
N LEU A 39 -7.22 8.46 -3.01
CA LEU A 39 -6.50 7.24 -2.61
C LEU A 39 -7.42 6.02 -2.55
N SER A 40 -8.63 6.15 -2.01
CA SER A 40 -9.61 5.06 -1.99
C SER A 40 -9.99 4.61 -3.41
N LEU A 41 -10.16 5.55 -4.34
CA LEU A 41 -10.44 5.23 -5.75
C LEU A 41 -9.25 4.55 -6.44
N ILE A 42 -8.02 4.98 -6.16
CA ILE A 42 -6.81 4.32 -6.66
C ILE A 42 -6.76 2.88 -6.14
N VAL A 43 -6.90 2.67 -4.83
CA VAL A 43 -6.91 1.33 -4.22
C VAL A 43 -8.02 0.47 -4.82
N TYR A 44 -9.21 1.03 -5.01
CA TYR A 44 -10.34 0.32 -5.62
C TYR A 44 -10.05 -0.09 -7.08
N GLY A 45 -9.40 0.77 -7.86
CA GLY A 45 -8.99 0.47 -9.23
C GLY A 45 -7.93 -0.64 -9.28
N MET A 46 -6.93 -0.58 -8.40
CA MET A 46 -5.84 -1.56 -8.31
C MET A 46 -6.31 -2.91 -7.75
N ALA A 47 -7.37 -2.92 -6.93
CA ALA A 47 -7.93 -4.15 -6.38
C ALA A 47 -8.65 -5.02 -7.42
N ARG A 48 -8.95 -4.48 -8.61
CA ARG A 48 -9.57 -5.30 -9.67
C ARG A 48 -8.50 -6.23 -10.27
N PRO A 49 -8.78 -7.54 -10.34
CA PRO A 49 -7.83 -8.48 -10.93
C PRO A 49 -7.57 -8.09 -12.39
N SER A 50 -6.29 -8.06 -12.76
CA SER A 50 -5.89 -7.72 -14.12
C SER A 50 -6.44 -8.76 -15.12
N ALA A 51 -6.40 -8.45 -16.42
CA ALA A 51 -6.73 -9.44 -17.45
C ALA A 51 -5.83 -10.67 -17.35
N VAL A 52 -4.56 -10.48 -16.96
CA VAL A 52 -3.57 -11.53 -16.76
C VAL A 52 -3.93 -12.38 -15.55
N ASP A 53 -4.28 -11.78 -14.41
CA ASP A 53 -4.68 -12.54 -13.20
C ASP A 53 -5.90 -13.42 -13.47
N ARG A 54 -6.89 -12.89 -14.19
CA ARG A 54 -8.08 -13.65 -14.60
C ARG A 54 -7.73 -14.81 -15.54
N CYS A 55 -6.76 -14.61 -16.43
CA CYS A 55 -6.26 -15.68 -17.29
C CYS A 55 -5.56 -16.78 -16.48
N ILE A 56 -4.67 -16.39 -15.56
CA ILE A 56 -3.91 -17.33 -14.70
C ILE A 56 -4.88 -18.18 -13.91
N GLN A 57 -5.87 -17.56 -13.27
CA GLN A 57 -6.83 -18.27 -12.44
C GLN A 57 -7.69 -19.24 -13.26
N ARG A 58 -8.22 -18.81 -14.42
CA ARG A 58 -8.98 -19.71 -15.32
C ARG A 58 -8.13 -20.88 -15.80
N ARG A 59 -6.87 -20.62 -16.14
CA ARG A 59 -5.97 -21.68 -16.64
C ARG A 59 -5.64 -22.67 -15.54
N TYR A 60 -5.40 -22.19 -14.32
CA TYR A 60 -5.18 -23.03 -13.15
C TYR A 60 -6.41 -23.90 -12.85
N GLU A 61 -7.60 -23.30 -12.79
CA GLU A 61 -8.87 -24.01 -12.59
C GLU A 61 -9.12 -25.07 -13.68
N GLN A 62 -8.80 -24.76 -14.94
CA GLN A 62 -8.89 -25.72 -16.05
C GLN A 62 -7.99 -26.93 -15.82
N VAL A 63 -6.76 -26.72 -15.36
CA VAL A 63 -5.82 -27.80 -15.04
C VAL A 63 -6.36 -28.66 -13.90
N LEU A 64 -6.86 -28.04 -12.83
CA LEU A 64 -7.43 -28.77 -11.69
C LEU A 64 -8.61 -29.64 -12.11
N THR A 65 -9.52 -29.04 -12.88
CA THR A 65 -10.71 -29.73 -13.42
C THR A 65 -10.29 -30.89 -14.32
N SER A 66 -9.28 -30.71 -15.17
CA SER A 66 -8.79 -31.77 -16.07
C SER A 66 -8.18 -32.97 -15.34
N HIS A 67 -7.61 -32.74 -14.16
CA HIS A 67 -7.05 -33.79 -13.32
C HIS A 67 -8.06 -34.33 -12.29
N GLY A 68 -9.27 -33.79 -12.23
CA GLY A 68 -10.27 -34.16 -11.22
C GLY A 68 -9.83 -33.85 -9.80
N LEU A 69 -8.95 -32.87 -9.62
CA LEU A 69 -8.36 -32.53 -8.33
C LEU A 69 -9.07 -31.34 -7.70
N ASP A 70 -9.33 -31.44 -6.40
CA ASP A 70 -9.81 -30.32 -5.60
C ASP A 70 -8.61 -29.43 -5.17
N PRO A 71 -8.71 -28.09 -5.10
CA PRO A 71 -7.57 -27.21 -4.81
C PRO A 71 -6.89 -27.50 -3.47
N GLN A 72 -7.63 -28.12 -2.54
CA GLN A 72 -7.17 -28.48 -1.20
C GLN A 72 -6.32 -29.76 -1.19
N GLN A 73 -6.39 -30.57 -2.24
CA GLN A 73 -5.68 -31.84 -2.37
C GLN A 73 -4.28 -31.69 -3.00
N ILE A 74 -3.92 -30.46 -3.40
CA ILE A 74 -2.71 -30.19 -4.18
C ILE A 74 -1.59 -29.76 -3.25
N LEU A 75 -0.44 -30.44 -3.39
CA LEU A 75 0.77 -30.05 -2.69
C LEU A 75 1.16 -28.59 -3.02
N PRO A 76 1.64 -27.82 -2.04
CA PRO A 76 1.98 -26.40 -2.24
C PRO A 76 2.97 -26.18 -3.40
N ASP A 77 3.94 -27.07 -3.57
CA ASP A 77 4.93 -26.97 -4.66
C ASP A 77 4.29 -27.16 -6.04
N VAL A 78 3.33 -28.09 -6.16
CA VAL A 78 2.59 -28.33 -7.41
C VAL A 78 1.71 -27.12 -7.71
N ARG A 79 1.06 -26.54 -6.70
CA ARG A 79 0.28 -25.31 -6.86
C ARG A 79 1.14 -24.17 -7.41
N ILE A 80 2.33 -23.95 -6.85
CA ILE A 80 3.26 -22.89 -7.30
C ILE A 80 3.71 -23.17 -8.74
N SER A 81 4.08 -24.42 -9.04
CA SER A 81 4.51 -24.83 -10.39
C SER A 81 3.43 -24.59 -11.44
N GLU A 82 2.19 -25.05 -11.19
CA GLU A 82 1.08 -24.88 -12.12
C GLU A 82 0.66 -23.42 -12.26
N THR A 83 0.71 -22.64 -11.16
CA THR A 83 0.47 -21.19 -11.22
C THR A 83 1.55 -20.51 -12.07
N ASN A 84 2.82 -20.86 -11.93
CA ASN A 84 3.91 -20.30 -12.73
C ASN A 84 3.79 -20.67 -14.22
N LYS A 85 3.36 -21.90 -14.53
CA LYS A 85 3.04 -22.31 -15.91
C LYS A 85 1.89 -21.48 -16.49
N ALA A 86 0.81 -21.31 -15.72
CA ALA A 86 -0.32 -20.49 -16.11
C ALA A 86 0.08 -19.02 -16.32
N THR A 87 0.92 -18.47 -15.46
CA THR A 87 1.51 -17.13 -15.59
C THR A 87 2.34 -17.01 -16.86
N ASN A 88 3.21 -17.98 -17.16
CA ASN A 88 4.00 -17.98 -18.38
C ASN A 88 3.09 -17.98 -19.63
N TYR A 89 2.07 -18.83 -19.63
CA TYR A 89 1.09 -18.92 -20.72
C TYR A 89 0.34 -17.60 -20.92
N CYS A 90 -0.19 -17.02 -19.84
CA CYS A 90 -0.98 -15.79 -19.89
C CYS A 90 -0.16 -14.53 -20.24
N ASN A 91 1.18 -14.60 -20.10
CA ASN A 91 2.11 -13.57 -20.59
C ASN A 91 2.58 -13.81 -22.04
N GLY A 92 1.98 -14.75 -22.77
CA GLY A 92 2.29 -15.03 -24.18
C GLY A 92 3.32 -16.13 -24.41
N GLY A 93 3.73 -16.85 -23.36
CA GLY A 93 4.57 -18.03 -23.48
C GLY A 93 3.79 -19.32 -23.78
N THR A 94 4.49 -20.44 -23.89
CA THR A 94 3.88 -21.75 -24.19
C THR A 94 3.32 -22.45 -22.95
N GLY A 95 3.53 -21.91 -21.75
CA GLY A 95 3.15 -22.54 -20.48
C GLY A 95 4.08 -23.68 -20.06
N GLN A 96 5.19 -23.90 -20.77
CA GLN A 96 6.26 -24.78 -20.31
C GLN A 96 7.27 -23.99 -19.48
N LEU A 97 7.51 -24.46 -18.25
CA LEU A 97 8.59 -23.92 -17.43
C LEU A 97 9.90 -24.59 -17.89
N HIS A 98 10.75 -23.83 -18.57
CA HIS A 98 12.12 -24.23 -18.85
C HIS A 98 12.92 -24.08 -17.56
N TRP A 99 12.95 -25.10 -16.73
CA TRP A 99 13.84 -25.14 -15.59
C TRP A 99 15.27 -25.27 -16.12
N GLN A 100 16.03 -24.17 -16.11
CA GLN A 100 17.48 -24.25 -16.27
C GLN A 100 18.04 -24.90 -15.00
N ARG A 101 18.78 -25.99 -15.20
CA ARG A 101 19.35 -26.83 -14.14
C ARG A 101 20.62 -26.19 -13.58
#